data_AF-A0A485D6D4-F1
#
_entry.id   AF-A0A485D6D4-F1
#
_cell.length_a   1.000
_cell.length_b   1.000
_cell.length_c   1.000
_cell.angle_alpha   90.00
_cell.angle_beta   90.00
_cell.angle_gamma   90.00
#
_symmetry.space_group_name_H-M   'P 1'
#
loop_
_entity.id
_entity.type
_entity.pdbx_description
1 polymer ?
#
loop_
_entity_poly.entity_id
_entity_poly.type
_entity_poly.pdbx_seq_one_letter_code
_entity_poly.pdbx_strand_id
1 'polypeptide(L)'
;MVTRTWVGTSKPISTPGDYGMGTLTSPIVRGKDAPANSVLLDETIADYTGAPTTIPHAIAIFERYAGPEYKHQEMGQPNVSTERRELVVRWISTVGNYDYIFDWVFHENGTIGIDAGATGIEAVKGVMAKTMHDPSAKEDTRYGTLIDHNIVGTTHQHIYNFRLDLDVDGENNSLVAMDPEVKPNTAGGPRTSTMQINQYTIRQRTKSGAEVRPGHHSPAE
;
A
#
# COMPACT_ATOMS: atom_id res chain seq x y z
N MET A 1 13.94 -4.90 8.44
CA MET A 1 13.97 -6.37 8.41
C MET A 1 13.68 -6.74 6.97
N VAL A 2 14.66 -7.26 6.22
CA VAL A 2 14.48 -7.58 4.80
C VAL A 2 13.74 -8.92 4.73
N THR A 3 12.49 -8.91 4.32
CA THR A 3 11.74 -10.14 4.05
C THR A 3 11.90 -10.52 2.58
N ARG A 4 12.46 -11.71 2.33
CA ARG A 4 12.47 -12.35 1.00
C ARG A 4 11.06 -12.79 0.64
N THR A 5 10.61 -12.44 -0.55
CA THR A 5 9.38 -12.94 -1.17
C THR A 5 9.68 -14.26 -1.87
N TRP A 6 8.94 -15.32 -1.56
CA TRP A 6 8.92 -16.57 -2.31
C TRP A 6 7.48 -16.85 -2.75
N VAL A 7 7.27 -17.02 -4.06
CA VAL A 7 6.07 -17.69 -4.60
C VAL A 7 6.54 -18.70 -5.64
N GLY A 8 6.07 -19.94 -5.50
CA GLY A 8 6.43 -21.08 -6.34
C GLY A 8 5.78 -21.04 -7.71
N THR A 9 6.33 -20.24 -8.61
CA THR A 9 6.47 -20.52 -10.05
C THR A 9 7.80 -19.91 -10.46
N SER A 10 8.51 -20.47 -11.44
CA SER A 10 9.91 -20.18 -11.77
C SER A 10 10.23 -18.76 -12.29
N LYS A 11 9.34 -17.79 -12.08
CA LYS A 11 9.53 -16.38 -12.46
C LYS A 11 9.00 -15.44 -11.36
N PRO A 12 9.77 -15.18 -10.29
CA PRO A 12 9.53 -13.96 -9.53
C PRO A 12 9.74 -12.77 -10.47
N ILE A 13 8.76 -11.87 -10.58
CA ILE A 13 9.09 -10.50 -10.97
C ILE A 13 9.95 -9.96 -9.83
N SER A 14 11.23 -9.87 -10.15
CA SER A 14 12.30 -9.15 -9.46
C SER A 14 11.88 -8.10 -8.44
N THR A 15 12.59 -8.12 -7.31
CA THR A 15 12.47 -7.13 -6.25
C THR A 15 13.17 -5.81 -6.63
N PRO A 16 12.88 -4.70 -5.91
CA PRO A 16 13.71 -3.50 -6.00
C PRO A 16 15.22 -3.78 -5.83
N GLY A 17 15.60 -4.84 -5.11
CA GLY A 17 16.99 -5.25 -4.92
C GLY A 17 17.64 -5.92 -6.14
N ASP A 18 16.85 -6.43 -7.09
CA ASP A 18 17.38 -7.14 -8.27
C ASP A 18 17.59 -6.20 -9.47
N TYR A 19 16.78 -5.14 -9.62
CA TYR A 19 16.87 -4.20 -10.75
C TYR A 19 17.12 -2.74 -10.37
N GLY A 20 17.03 -2.37 -9.08
CA GLY A 20 17.26 -1.00 -8.64
C GLY A 20 16.18 -0.03 -9.10
N MET A 21 15.01 -0.04 -8.41
CA MET A 21 13.89 0.84 -8.76
C MET A 21 14.26 2.33 -8.78
N GLY A 22 15.19 2.78 -7.92
CA GLY A 22 15.68 4.16 -7.96
C GLY A 22 16.36 4.52 -9.29
N THR A 23 17.16 3.61 -9.84
CA THR A 23 17.77 3.75 -11.17
C THR A 23 16.72 3.73 -12.29
N LEU A 24 15.65 2.96 -12.08
CA LEU A 24 14.52 2.82 -12.99
C LEU A 24 13.36 3.78 -12.65
N THR A 25 13.69 4.97 -12.14
CA THR A 25 12.68 6.01 -11.91
C THR A 25 12.14 6.51 -13.25
N SER A 26 10.83 6.69 -13.32
CA SER A 26 10.14 7.17 -14.51
C SER A 26 9.85 8.67 -14.35
N PRO A 27 10.46 9.55 -15.17
CA PRO A 27 10.25 10.99 -15.11
C PRO A 27 8.77 11.38 -15.17
N ILE A 28 8.34 12.19 -14.21
CA ILE A 28 6.93 12.55 -14.05
C ILE A 28 6.49 13.54 -15.12
N VAL A 29 5.34 13.27 -15.74
CA VAL A 29 4.65 14.20 -16.65
C VAL A 29 3.64 15.04 -15.87
N ARG A 30 3.99 16.31 -15.65
CA ARG A 30 3.12 17.31 -15.01
C ARG A 30 1.74 17.37 -15.67
N GLY A 31 0.70 17.43 -14.84
CA GLY A 31 -0.70 17.49 -15.26
C GLY A 31 -1.30 16.15 -15.67
N LYS A 32 -0.52 15.07 -15.71
CA LYS A 32 -0.98 13.70 -15.99
C LYS A 32 -0.64 12.76 -14.83
N ASP A 33 0.65 12.59 -14.57
CA ASP A 33 1.16 11.69 -13.53
C ASP A 33 1.12 12.33 -12.15
N ALA A 34 1.19 13.67 -12.10
CA ALA A 34 1.00 14.50 -10.92
C ALA A 34 0.15 15.72 -11.30
N PRO A 35 -0.58 16.36 -10.36
CA PRO A 35 -1.44 17.49 -10.69
C PRO A 35 -0.63 18.71 -11.17
N ALA A 36 -1.29 19.64 -11.84
CA ALA A 36 -0.64 20.79 -12.48
C ALA A 36 0.11 21.70 -11.47
N ASN A 37 -0.35 21.76 -10.22
CA ASN A 37 0.23 22.54 -9.13
C ASN A 37 1.46 21.89 -8.47
N SER A 38 1.94 20.75 -8.98
CA SER A 38 3.11 20.06 -8.42
C SER A 38 4.41 20.85 -8.54
N VAL A 39 5.34 20.63 -7.63
CA VAL A 39 6.76 20.94 -7.82
C VAL A 39 7.44 19.64 -8.22
N LEU A 40 8.22 19.67 -9.30
CA LEU A 40 8.96 18.50 -9.76
C LEU A 40 10.42 18.67 -9.37
N LEU A 41 11.01 17.63 -8.79
CA LEU A 41 12.39 17.59 -8.36
C LEU A 41 13.18 16.66 -9.28
N ASP A 42 14.35 17.13 -9.67
CA ASP A 42 15.37 16.30 -10.33
C ASP A 42 16.22 15.64 -9.25
N GLU A 43 16.55 14.37 -9.43
CA GLU A 43 17.36 13.62 -8.46
C GLU A 43 18.62 13.07 -9.13
N THR A 44 19.76 13.16 -8.45
CA THR A 44 21.04 12.66 -8.98
C THR A 44 21.46 11.41 -8.23
N ILE A 45 21.75 10.35 -8.99
CA ILE A 45 22.21 9.05 -8.48
C ILE A 45 23.52 8.65 -9.16
N ALA A 46 24.18 7.61 -8.69
CA ALA A 46 25.27 6.97 -9.41
C ALA A 46 24.71 5.95 -10.42
N ASP A 47 25.24 5.94 -11.64
CA ASP A 47 24.96 4.91 -12.62
C ASP A 47 25.77 3.62 -12.34
N TYR A 48 25.56 2.59 -13.17
CA TYR A 48 26.23 1.30 -13.02
C TYR A 48 27.76 1.35 -13.22
N THR A 49 28.30 2.44 -13.76
CA THR A 49 29.74 2.70 -13.90
C THR A 49 30.30 3.54 -12.76
N GLY A 50 29.44 4.05 -11.87
CA GLY A 50 29.78 4.94 -10.77
C GLY A 50 29.80 6.43 -11.16
N ALA A 51 29.40 6.77 -12.40
CA ALA A 51 29.29 8.16 -12.83
C ALA A 51 27.97 8.77 -12.33
N PRO A 52 27.91 10.07 -12.01
CA PRO A 52 26.66 10.72 -11.63
C PRO A 52 25.72 10.83 -12.83
N THR A 53 24.46 10.47 -12.62
CA THR A 53 23.37 10.65 -13.58
C THR A 53 22.18 11.34 -12.92
N THR A 54 21.63 12.35 -13.57
CA THR A 54 20.47 13.09 -13.08
C THR A 54 19.21 12.61 -13.78
N ILE A 55 18.23 12.19 -12.99
CA ILE A 55 16.91 11.81 -13.46
C ILE A 55 16.02 13.05 -13.37
N PRO A 56 15.57 13.61 -14.50
CA PRO A 56 14.71 14.78 -14.48
C PRO A 56 13.32 14.42 -13.95
N HIS A 57 12.69 15.32 -13.19
CA HIS A 57 11.34 15.17 -12.67
C HIS A 57 11.10 13.83 -11.95
N ALA A 58 12.10 13.36 -11.20
CA ALA A 58 12.07 12.08 -10.51
C ALA A 58 11.00 12.02 -9.41
N ILE A 59 10.76 13.14 -8.71
CA ILE A 59 9.80 13.23 -7.61
C ILE A 59 8.84 14.40 -7.86
N ALA A 60 7.57 14.20 -7.54
CA ALA A 60 6.58 15.27 -7.50
C ALA A 60 6.15 15.54 -6.06
N ILE A 61 6.16 16.82 -5.67
CA ILE A 61 5.64 17.30 -4.39
C ILE A 61 4.43 18.18 -4.69
N PHE A 62 3.28 17.90 -4.10
CA PHE A 62 2.08 18.71 -4.34
C PHE A 62 1.13 18.70 -3.15
N GLU A 63 0.42 19.81 -2.97
CA GLU A 63 -0.70 19.87 -2.04
C GLU A 63 -2.01 19.55 -2.78
N ARG A 64 -2.93 18.85 -2.13
CA ARG A 64 -4.30 18.61 -2.64
C ARG A 64 -5.35 18.87 -1.57
N TYR A 65 -6.53 19.31 -2.02
CA TYR A 65 -7.75 19.28 -1.20
C TYR A 65 -8.24 17.84 -1.04
N ALA A 66 -8.57 17.43 0.18
CA ALA A 66 -8.95 16.06 0.53
C ALA A 66 -10.27 15.97 1.31
N GLY A 67 -11.23 16.86 1.01
CA GLY A 67 -12.53 16.89 1.68
C GLY A 67 -12.55 17.79 2.92
N PRO A 68 -13.62 17.75 3.74
CA PRO A 68 -13.64 18.43 5.03
C PRO A 68 -12.73 17.71 6.05
N GLU A 69 -11.86 18.45 6.74
CA GLU A 69 -11.05 17.94 7.84
C GLU A 69 -11.95 17.56 9.03
N TYR A 70 -12.84 18.48 9.38
CA TYR A 70 -13.94 18.22 10.30
C TYR A 70 -15.14 19.10 9.94
N LYS A 71 -16.31 18.66 10.39
CA LYS A 71 -17.58 19.37 10.18
C LYS A 71 -18.53 19.07 11.33
N HIS A 72 -19.20 20.11 11.83
CA HIS A 72 -20.36 19.98 12.71
C HIS A 72 -21.45 20.96 12.28
N GLN A 73 -22.67 20.45 12.10
CA GLN A 73 -23.85 21.26 11.85
C GLN A 73 -24.84 21.02 12.99
N GLU A 74 -24.79 21.89 13.98
CA GLU A 74 -25.75 21.88 15.08
C GLU A 74 -27.07 22.50 14.65
N MET A 75 -28.19 21.96 15.12
CA MET A 75 -29.51 22.48 14.75
C MET A 75 -29.68 23.89 15.34
N GLY A 76 -30.03 24.86 14.48
CA GLY A 76 -30.23 26.25 14.91
C GLY A 76 -28.96 27.04 15.22
N GLN A 77 -27.77 26.52 14.92
CA GLN A 77 -26.48 27.23 15.05
C GLN A 77 -25.77 27.36 13.68
N PRO A 78 -24.83 28.31 13.53
CA PRO A 78 -23.99 28.39 12.34
C PRO A 78 -23.18 27.12 12.10
N ASN A 79 -23.01 26.76 10.84
CA ASN A 79 -22.18 25.63 10.42
C ASN A 79 -20.70 25.86 10.80
N VAL A 80 -20.02 24.81 11.26
CA VAL A 80 -18.56 24.78 11.40
C VAL A 80 -18.00 23.74 10.43
N SER A 81 -17.07 24.16 9.56
CA SER A 81 -16.39 23.26 8.61
C SER A 81 -15.02 23.81 8.25
N THR A 82 -14.05 22.93 8.16
CA THR A 82 -12.67 23.24 7.73
C THR A 82 -12.28 22.26 6.64
N GLU A 83 -11.55 22.71 5.63
CA GLU A 83 -11.02 21.84 4.58
C GLU A 83 -9.80 21.05 5.07
N ARG A 84 -9.62 19.84 4.55
CA ARG A 84 -8.42 19.02 4.71
C ARG A 84 -7.48 19.30 3.56
N ARG A 85 -6.22 19.59 3.86
CA ARG A 85 -5.13 19.56 2.89
C ARG A 85 -4.19 18.41 3.19
N GLU A 86 -3.65 17.85 2.12
CA GLU A 86 -2.65 16.78 2.15
C GLU A 86 -1.46 17.20 1.30
N LEU A 87 -0.25 17.08 1.86
CA LEU A 87 0.99 17.19 1.11
C LEU A 87 1.40 15.81 0.66
N VAL A 88 1.51 15.61 -0.66
CA VAL A 88 1.86 14.33 -1.28
C VAL A 88 3.25 14.43 -1.87
N VAL A 89 4.11 13.46 -1.54
CA VAL A 89 5.38 13.20 -2.22
C VAL A 89 5.21 11.93 -3.04
N ARG A 90 5.13 12.09 -4.36
CA ARG A 90 4.91 11.02 -5.33
C ARG A 90 6.21 10.66 -6.05
N TRP A 91 6.46 9.37 -6.17
CA TRP A 91 7.54 8.78 -6.96
C TRP A 91 7.01 7.64 -7.82
N ILE A 92 7.54 7.51 -9.04
CA ILE A 92 7.13 6.47 -10.00
C ILE A 92 8.37 5.71 -10.47
N SER A 93 8.28 4.38 -10.52
CA SER A 93 9.31 3.52 -11.08
C SER A 93 8.71 2.45 -11.98
N THR A 94 9.30 2.27 -13.16
CA THR A 94 8.89 1.27 -14.13
C THR A 94 9.89 0.13 -14.16
N VAL A 95 9.44 -1.09 -13.87
CA VAL A 95 10.28 -2.29 -13.92
C VAL A 95 9.71 -3.25 -14.95
N GLY A 96 10.34 -3.27 -16.12
CA GLY A 96 9.88 -4.10 -17.24
C GLY A 96 8.50 -3.66 -17.72
N ASN A 97 7.50 -4.48 -17.46
CA ASN A 97 6.13 -4.29 -17.95
C ASN A 97 5.19 -3.57 -16.96
N TYR A 98 5.59 -3.40 -15.69
CA TYR A 98 4.77 -2.73 -14.68
C TYR A 98 5.35 -1.38 -14.27
N ASP A 99 4.45 -0.46 -13.95
CA ASP A 99 4.71 0.88 -13.44
C ASP A 99 4.16 0.98 -12.01
N TYR A 100 5.01 1.33 -11.05
CA TYR A 100 4.68 1.44 -9.64
C TYR A 100 4.70 2.89 -9.20
N ILE A 101 3.64 3.32 -8.50
CA ILE A 101 3.46 4.68 -8.00
C ILE A 101 3.44 4.61 -6.48
N PHE A 102 4.28 5.40 -5.81
CA PHE A 102 4.32 5.49 -4.36
C PHE A 102 4.02 6.91 -3.92
N ASP A 103 2.98 7.07 -3.10
CA ASP A 103 2.60 8.33 -2.50
C ASP A 103 2.88 8.29 -1.00
N TRP A 104 3.73 9.19 -0.51
CA TRP A 104 3.81 9.54 0.90
C TRP A 104 2.90 10.73 1.15
N VAL A 105 1.86 10.53 1.96
CA VAL A 105 0.78 11.50 2.18
C VAL A 105 0.86 12.04 3.60
N PHE A 106 1.16 13.32 3.75
CA PHE A 106 1.24 14.01 5.04
C PHE A 106 -0.02 14.84 5.25
N HIS A 107 -0.76 14.54 6.32
CA HIS A 107 -1.98 15.25 6.68
C HIS A 107 -1.68 16.34 7.73
N GLU A 108 -2.40 17.46 7.68
CA GLU A 108 -2.25 18.56 8.67
C GLU A 108 -2.55 18.12 10.12
N ASN A 109 -3.34 17.06 10.31
CA ASN A 109 -3.67 16.49 11.62
C ASN A 109 -2.62 15.52 12.18
N GLY A 110 -1.48 15.36 11.51
CA GLY A 110 -0.37 14.49 11.93
C GLY A 110 -0.42 13.07 11.40
N THR A 111 -1.46 12.68 10.65
CA THR A 111 -1.53 11.37 9.98
C THR A 111 -0.48 11.29 8.86
N ILE A 112 0.15 10.12 8.71
CA ILE A 112 0.99 9.79 7.56
C ILE A 112 0.37 8.59 6.84
N GLY A 113 -0.02 8.78 5.58
CA GLY A 113 -0.46 7.73 4.66
C GLY A 113 0.68 7.30 3.74
N ILE A 114 0.68 6.03 3.36
CA ILE A 114 1.59 5.49 2.34
C ILE A 114 0.78 4.62 1.40
N ASP A 115 0.59 5.09 0.17
CA ASP A 115 -0.16 4.38 -0.86
C ASP A 115 0.79 3.82 -1.93
N ALA A 116 0.47 2.62 -2.43
CA ALA A 116 1.16 1.99 -3.55
C ALA A 116 0.17 1.67 -4.66
N GLY A 117 0.32 2.33 -5.81
CA GLY A 117 -0.41 2.07 -7.05
C GLY A 117 0.39 1.18 -8.00
N ALA A 118 -0.31 0.32 -8.74
CA ALA A 118 0.27 -0.47 -9.83
C ALA A 118 -0.52 -0.25 -11.11
N THR A 119 0.20 0.02 -12.21
CA THR A 119 -0.34 0.12 -13.57
C THR A 119 0.69 -0.45 -14.56
N GLY A 120 0.48 -0.25 -15.86
CA GLY A 120 1.33 -0.79 -16.92
C GLY A 120 0.65 -1.90 -17.71
N ILE A 121 1.43 -2.86 -18.17
CA ILE A 121 1.01 -3.96 -19.07
C ILE A 121 1.17 -5.30 -18.36
N GLU A 122 0.12 -6.13 -18.34
CA GLU A 122 0.18 -7.42 -17.65
C GLU A 122 1.19 -8.40 -18.28
N ALA A 123 1.78 -9.25 -17.43
CA ALA A 123 2.55 -10.40 -17.90
C ALA A 123 1.59 -11.52 -18.35
N VAL A 124 1.53 -11.77 -19.65
CA VAL A 124 0.54 -12.66 -20.25
C VAL A 124 1.10 -14.02 -20.69
N LYS A 125 0.23 -15.03 -20.66
CA LYS A 125 0.45 -16.35 -21.25
C LYS A 125 -0.32 -16.44 -22.57
N GLY A 126 0.38 -16.75 -23.66
CA GLY A 126 -0.26 -17.12 -24.92
C GLY A 126 -0.97 -18.47 -24.81
N VAL A 127 -2.23 -18.54 -25.22
CA VAL A 127 -3.07 -19.75 -25.12
C VAL A 127 -3.84 -20.02 -26.41
N MET A 128 -4.38 -21.23 -26.57
CA MET A 128 -5.13 -21.61 -27.78
C MET A 128 -6.56 -21.08 -27.76
N ALA A 129 -7.17 -20.99 -26.58
CA ALA A 129 -8.52 -20.46 -26.43
C ALA A 129 -8.63 -19.00 -26.87
N LYS A 130 -9.61 -18.71 -27.71
CA LYS A 130 -10.08 -17.36 -28.05
C LYS A 130 -11.24 -16.94 -27.14
N THR A 131 -12.12 -17.87 -26.78
CA THR A 131 -13.24 -17.61 -25.89
C THR A 131 -13.32 -18.67 -24.79
N MET A 132 -14.11 -18.40 -23.75
CA MET A 132 -14.37 -19.39 -22.69
C MET A 132 -15.15 -20.62 -23.17
N HIS A 133 -15.64 -20.64 -24.42
CA HIS A 133 -16.33 -21.78 -25.01
C HIS A 133 -15.38 -22.77 -25.70
N ASP A 134 -14.11 -22.41 -25.88
CA ASP A 134 -13.15 -23.27 -26.58
C ASP A 134 -12.74 -24.47 -25.71
N PRO A 135 -12.43 -25.64 -26.30
CA PRO A 135 -12.15 -26.86 -25.54
C PRO A 135 -10.96 -26.73 -24.57
N SER A 136 -9.95 -25.93 -24.93
CA SER A 136 -8.77 -25.71 -24.09
C SER A 136 -9.00 -24.67 -22.99
N ALA A 137 -10.07 -23.88 -23.02
CA ALA A 137 -10.26 -22.71 -22.15
C ALA A 137 -10.11 -23.05 -20.67
N LYS A 138 -10.70 -24.16 -20.21
CA LYS A 138 -10.61 -24.61 -18.81
C LYS A 138 -9.17 -24.86 -18.36
N GLU A 139 -8.34 -25.44 -19.23
CA GLU A 139 -6.93 -25.71 -18.92
C GLU A 139 -6.06 -24.47 -19.10
N ASP A 140 -6.33 -23.71 -20.15
CA ASP A 140 -5.64 -22.46 -20.48
C ASP A 140 -5.76 -21.44 -19.34
N THR A 141 -6.93 -21.34 -18.70
CA THR A 141 -7.26 -20.41 -17.60
C THR A 141 -7.08 -21.00 -16.20
N ARG A 142 -6.41 -22.15 -16.04
CA ARG A 142 -6.21 -22.77 -14.71
C ARG A 142 -5.51 -21.86 -13.70
N TYR A 143 -4.66 -20.96 -14.19
CA TYR A 143 -3.80 -20.07 -13.38
C TYR A 143 -3.95 -18.59 -13.75
N GLY A 144 -5.06 -18.20 -14.38
CA GLY A 144 -5.24 -16.83 -14.83
C GLY A 144 -6.53 -16.64 -15.62
N THR A 145 -6.93 -15.40 -15.81
CA THR A 145 -8.16 -15.05 -16.54
C THR A 145 -7.85 -14.89 -18.04
N LEU A 146 -8.72 -15.39 -18.92
CA LEU A 146 -8.69 -15.08 -20.35
C LEU A 146 -9.15 -13.64 -20.55
N ILE A 147 -8.21 -12.72 -20.79
CA ILE A 147 -8.47 -11.27 -20.86
C ILE A 147 -8.67 -10.78 -22.30
N ASP A 148 -8.14 -11.53 -23.27
CA ASP A 148 -8.36 -11.30 -24.71
C ASP A 148 -8.20 -12.63 -25.46
N HIS A 149 -8.56 -12.65 -26.74
CA HIS A 149 -8.37 -13.81 -27.61
C HIS A 149 -6.92 -14.27 -27.55
N ASN A 150 -6.70 -15.54 -27.18
CA ASN A 150 -5.38 -16.17 -27.07
C ASN A 150 -4.49 -15.61 -25.95
N ILE A 151 -5.03 -14.81 -25.02
CA ILE A 151 -4.23 -14.09 -24.01
C ILE A 151 -4.82 -14.32 -22.61
N VAL A 152 -4.03 -14.97 -21.75
CA VAL A 152 -4.34 -15.14 -20.32
C VAL A 152 -3.47 -14.24 -19.46
N GLY A 153 -4.10 -13.37 -18.66
CA GLY A 153 -3.45 -12.65 -17.57
C GLY A 153 -3.18 -13.63 -16.42
N THR A 154 -1.92 -14.02 -16.23
CA THR A 154 -1.57 -15.05 -15.23
C THR A 154 -1.67 -14.46 -13.84
N THR A 155 -2.39 -15.12 -12.94
CA THR A 155 -2.59 -14.68 -11.55
C THR A 155 -1.25 -14.55 -10.83
N HIS A 156 -1.03 -13.40 -10.19
CA HIS A 156 0.17 -13.09 -9.40
C HIS A 156 -0.18 -12.12 -8.26
N GLN A 157 0.83 -11.75 -7.46
CA GLN A 157 0.67 -10.82 -6.35
C GLN A 157 1.67 -9.68 -6.47
N HIS A 158 1.24 -8.49 -6.07
CA HIS A 158 2.12 -7.37 -5.76
C HIS A 158 2.20 -7.25 -4.25
N ILE A 159 3.40 -7.37 -3.69
CA ILE A 159 3.63 -7.34 -2.24
C ILE A 159 4.64 -6.23 -1.95
N TYR A 160 4.21 -5.24 -1.19
CA TYR A 160 5.02 -4.09 -0.80
C TYR A 160 5.41 -4.19 0.68
N ASN A 161 6.62 -3.77 1.02
CA ASN A 161 7.10 -3.70 2.39
C ASN A 161 7.80 -2.36 2.62
N PHE A 162 7.36 -1.62 3.63
CA PHE A 162 7.94 -0.33 3.99
C PHE A 162 8.75 -0.47 5.29
N ARG A 163 9.98 0.05 5.27
CA ARG A 163 10.80 0.20 6.48
C ARG A 163 10.45 1.54 7.12
N LEU A 164 9.78 1.51 8.27
CA LEU A 164 9.45 2.68 9.06
C LEU A 164 10.24 2.63 10.38
N ASP A 165 11.10 3.61 10.57
CA ASP A 165 11.94 3.78 11.77
C ASP A 165 11.34 4.95 12.55
N LEU A 166 10.29 4.66 13.32
CA LEU A 166 9.50 5.68 14.00
C LEU A 166 10.09 5.93 15.39
N ASP A 167 10.45 7.17 15.66
CA ASP A 167 10.80 7.67 16.98
C ASP A 167 9.63 8.52 17.51
N VAL A 168 8.65 7.86 18.13
CA VAL A 168 7.44 8.52 18.64
C VAL A 168 7.78 9.34 19.88
N ASP A 169 7.95 10.65 19.70
CA ASP A 169 8.37 11.62 20.72
C ASP A 169 9.71 11.24 21.39
N GLY A 170 10.60 10.59 20.63
CA GLY A 170 11.92 10.14 21.04
C GLY A 170 12.20 8.66 20.73
N GLU A 171 13.46 8.25 20.95
CA GLU A 171 14.01 6.94 20.56
C GLU A 171 13.42 5.76 21.36
N ASN A 172 13.10 5.97 22.64
CA ASN A 172 12.71 4.89 23.54
C ASN A 172 11.21 4.57 23.43
N ASN A 173 10.84 3.75 22.45
CA ASN A 173 9.44 3.36 22.23
C ASN A 173 9.10 1.95 22.74
N SER A 174 7.80 1.67 22.86
CA SER A 174 7.25 0.35 23.19
C SER A 174 6.06 0.03 22.29
N LEU A 175 5.93 -1.23 21.88
CA LEU A 175 4.77 -1.68 21.10
C LEU A 175 3.63 -2.09 22.04
N VAL A 176 2.44 -1.54 21.83
CA VAL A 176 1.23 -1.82 22.60
C VAL A 176 0.13 -2.29 21.66
N ALA A 177 -0.52 -3.40 22.01
CA ALA A 177 -1.71 -3.91 21.33
C ALA A 177 -2.97 -3.48 22.10
N MET A 178 -4.06 -3.25 21.36
CA MET A 178 -5.37 -2.89 21.86
C MET A 178 -6.42 -3.66 21.07
N ASP A 179 -6.92 -4.76 21.62
CA ASP A 179 -7.87 -5.63 20.94
C ASP A 179 -9.30 -5.28 21.39
N PRO A 180 -10.19 -4.80 20.50
CA PRO A 180 -11.59 -4.59 20.82
C PRO A 180 -12.28 -5.92 21.12
N GLU A 181 -12.97 -5.99 22.26
CA GLU A 181 -13.62 -7.21 22.74
C GLU A 181 -15.02 -6.94 23.29
N VAL A 182 -15.89 -7.94 23.17
CA VAL A 182 -17.22 -7.93 23.79
C VAL A 182 -17.13 -8.62 25.14
N LYS A 183 -17.50 -7.93 26.21
CA LYS A 183 -17.56 -8.51 27.57
C LYS A 183 -18.96 -8.53 28.15
N PRO A 184 -19.28 -9.50 29.02
CA PRO A 184 -20.49 -9.46 29.82
C PRO A 184 -20.63 -8.13 30.57
N ASN A 185 -21.84 -7.58 30.59
CA ASN A 185 -22.12 -6.37 31.34
C ASN A 185 -22.19 -6.70 32.84
N THR A 186 -21.33 -6.06 33.63
CA THR A 186 -21.29 -6.20 35.09
C THR A 186 -21.85 -4.97 35.83
N ALA A 187 -22.28 -3.94 35.11
CA ALA A 187 -22.80 -2.69 35.68
C ALA A 187 -24.32 -2.67 35.90
N GLY A 188 -25.02 -3.77 35.61
CA GLY A 188 -26.48 -3.86 35.69
C GLY A 188 -27.21 -3.18 34.53
N GLY A 189 -28.54 -3.08 34.64
CA GLY A 189 -29.40 -2.55 33.58
C GLY A 189 -29.72 -3.58 32.47
N PRO A 190 -30.39 -3.15 31.38
CA PRO A 190 -30.97 -4.06 30.39
C PRO A 190 -29.95 -4.66 29.40
N ARG A 191 -28.74 -4.10 29.33
CA ARG A 191 -27.70 -4.55 28.40
C ARG A 191 -27.05 -5.81 28.92
N THR A 192 -26.88 -6.81 28.05
CA THR A 192 -26.20 -8.07 28.39
C THR A 192 -24.68 -7.99 28.22
N SER A 193 -24.18 -7.08 27.38
CA SER A 193 -22.76 -6.95 27.05
C SER A 193 -22.30 -5.50 26.85
N THR A 194 -20.99 -5.33 26.86
CA THR A 194 -20.23 -4.08 26.71
C THR A 194 -19.13 -4.26 25.66
N MET A 195 -18.73 -3.16 25.02
CA MET A 195 -17.53 -3.11 24.17
C MET A 195 -16.38 -2.60 25.04
N GLN A 196 -15.28 -3.35 25.11
CA GLN A 196 -14.11 -3.04 25.91
C GLN A 196 -12.83 -3.23 25.07
N ILE A 197 -11.68 -2.85 25.64
CA ILE A 197 -10.37 -3.03 25.02
C ILE A 197 -9.51 -3.92 25.93
N ASN A 198 -8.92 -4.96 25.35
CA ASN A 198 -7.82 -5.70 25.98
C ASN A 198 -6.49 -5.04 25.57
N GLN A 199 -5.81 -4.36 26.50
CA GLN A 199 -4.56 -3.65 26.23
C GLN A 199 -3.36 -4.36 26.86
N TYR A 200 -2.31 -4.60 26.07
CA TYR A 200 -1.08 -5.25 26.55
C TYR A 200 0.18 -4.83 25.77
N THR A 201 1.33 -4.80 26.44
CA THR A 201 2.63 -4.48 25.83
C THR A 201 3.25 -5.72 25.17
N ILE A 202 3.69 -5.60 23.93
CA ILE A 202 4.42 -6.66 23.22
C ILE A 202 5.92 -6.52 23.54
N ARG A 203 6.42 -7.39 24.42
CA ARG A 203 7.77 -7.27 25.00
C ARG A 203 8.88 -8.02 24.24
N GLN A 204 8.54 -8.90 23.31
CA GLN A 204 9.55 -9.71 22.60
C GLN A 204 9.37 -9.64 21.09
N ARG A 205 10.51 -9.47 20.41
CA ARG A 205 10.66 -9.78 19.00
C ARG A 205 10.82 -11.29 18.88
N THR A 206 9.74 -12.03 18.64
CA THR A 206 9.89 -13.44 18.24
C THR A 206 10.66 -13.48 16.90
N LYS A 207 11.51 -14.49 16.69
CA LYS A 207 12.37 -14.63 15.49
C LYS A 207 11.59 -14.65 14.16
N SER A 208 10.26 -14.75 14.21
CA SER A 208 9.34 -14.80 13.07
C SER A 208 8.59 -13.50 12.77
N GLY A 209 8.96 -12.37 13.40
CA GLY A 209 8.13 -11.16 13.36
C GLY A 209 7.02 -11.24 14.41
N ALA A 210 6.58 -10.08 14.91
CA ALA A 210 5.51 -10.02 15.90
C ALA A 210 4.23 -10.64 15.29
N GLU A 211 3.96 -11.88 15.66
CA GLU A 211 2.79 -12.61 15.19
C GLU A 211 1.58 -12.13 16.02
N VAL A 212 0.87 -11.13 15.52
CA VAL A 212 -0.45 -10.77 16.03
C VAL A 212 -1.40 -11.85 15.51
N ARG A 213 -1.64 -12.89 16.32
CA ARG A 213 -2.64 -13.91 16.00
C ARG A 213 -4.03 -13.35 16.33
N PRO A 214 -4.96 -13.23 15.37
CA PRO A 214 -6.35 -13.02 15.70
C PRO A 214 -6.82 -14.24 16.48
N GLY A 215 -7.31 -14.05 17.70
CA GLY A 215 -7.94 -15.12 18.47
C GLY A 215 -9.10 -15.70 17.65
N HIS A 216 -8.91 -16.90 17.11
CA HIS A 216 -10.01 -17.72 16.62
C HIS A 216 -10.87 -18.09 17.82
N HIS A 217 -12.07 -17.52 17.92
CA HIS A 217 -13.11 -18.12 18.74
C HIS A 217 -13.54 -19.42 18.08
N SER A 218 -13.28 -20.54 18.77
CA SER A 218 -13.96 -21.80 18.48
C SER A 218 -15.48 -21.59 18.59
N PRO A 219 -16.30 -22.17 17.69
CA PRO A 219 -17.74 -22.20 17.89
C PRO A 219 -18.01 -22.99 19.17
N ALA A 220 -18.78 -22.41 20.10
CA ALA A 220 -19.38 -23.17 21.17
C ALA A 220 -20.49 -24.05 20.56
N GLU A 221 -20.41 -25.36 20.83
CA GLU A 221 -21.57 -26.27 20.76
C GLU A 221 -22.60 -25.92 21.83
#